data_AF-A0A376W5G2-F1
#
_entry.id   AF-A0A376W5G2-F1
#
_cell.length_a   1.000
_cell.length_b   1.000
_cell.length_c   1.000
_cell.angle_alpha   90.00
_cell.angle_beta   90.00
_cell.angle_gamma   90.00
#
_symmetry.space_group_name_H-M   'P 1'
#
loop_
_entity.id
_entity.type
_entity.pdbx_description
1 polymer ?
#
loop_
_entity_poly.entity_id
_entity_poly.type
_entity_poly.pdbx_seq_one_letter_code
_entity_poly.pdbx_strand_id
1 'polypeptide(L)' 'MRFLLGVLMLMISGSALATIDVLQFKDEAQEQQFRQLTEELRCPKCQNNSIADSNSMIATDLRQKVYELMQEGKK' A
#
# COMPACT_ATOMS: atom_id res chain seq x y z
N MET A 1 24.55 -11.94 33.59
CA MET A 1 24.84 -11.18 32.36
C MET A 1 23.97 -11.58 31.16
N ARG A 2 23.90 -12.87 30.78
CA ARG A 2 23.06 -13.34 29.65
C ARG A 2 21.56 -13.05 29.81
N PHE A 3 21.04 -13.17 31.04
CA PHE A 3 19.64 -12.87 31.36
C PHE A 3 19.29 -11.38 31.21
N LEU A 4 20.21 -10.48 31.59
CA LEU A 4 20.02 -9.03 31.45
C LEU A 4 19.99 -8.61 29.98
N LEU A 5 20.82 -9.22 29.13
CA LEU A 5 20.79 -9.00 27.68
C LEU A 5 19.47 -9.45 27.04
N GLY A 6 18.89 -10.56 27.50
CA GLY A 6 17.60 -11.06 27.00
C GLY A 6 16.44 -10.12 27.32
N VAL A 7 16.38 -9.59 28.55
CA VAL A 7 15.34 -8.63 28.96
C VAL A 7 15.48 -7.31 28.20
N LEU A 8 16.71 -6.85 27.97
CA LEU A 8 16.97 -5.63 27.22
C LEU A 8 16.53 -5.74 25.74
N MET A 9 16.76 -6.88 25.08
CA MET A 9 16.30 -7.11 23.71
C MET A 9 14.77 -7.16 23.59
N LEU A 10 14.08 -7.72 24.60
CA LEU A 10 12.62 -7.80 24.60
C LEU A 10 11.99 -6.40 24.69
N MET A 11 12.58 -5.49 25.47
CA MET A 11 12.12 -4.11 25.60
C MET A 11 12.29 -3.26 24.32
N ILE A 12 13.06 -3.73 23.33
CA ILE A 12 13.31 -3.02 22.06
C ILE A 12 12.34 -3.50 20.96
N SER A 13 11.48 -4.48 21.24
CA SER A 13 10.45 -4.94 20.30
C SER A 13 9.31 -3.92 20.21
N GLY A 14 9.56 -2.81 19.52
CA GLY A 14 8.62 -1.71 19.33
C GLY A 14 7.47 -2.06 18.37
N SER A 15 6.39 -1.29 18.48
CA SER A 15 5.19 -1.41 17.65
C SER A 15 5.45 -0.92 16.22
N ALA A 16 5.14 -1.74 15.21
CA ALA A 16 5.11 -1.28 13.83
C ALA A 16 3.81 -0.51 13.57
N LEU A 17 3.93 0.77 13.19
CA LEU A 17 2.79 1.56 12.72
C LEU A 17 2.66 1.38 11.21
N ALA A 18 1.60 0.70 10.77
CA ALA A 18 1.22 0.64 9.37
C ALA A 18 0.27 1.80 9.06
N THR A 19 0.72 2.76 8.24
CA THR A 19 -0.20 3.72 7.63
C THR A 19 -0.92 2.99 6.50
N ILE A 20 -2.23 2.84 6.62
CA ILE A 20 -3.09 2.34 5.54
C ILE A 20 -3.84 3.55 5.01
N ASP A 21 -3.57 3.91 3.76
CA ASP A 21 -4.34 4.94 3.06
C ASP A 21 -5.76 4.41 2.82
N VAL A 22 -6.74 5.03 3.46
CA VAL A 22 -8.16 4.69 3.29
C VAL A 22 -8.74 5.54 2.17
N LEU A 23 -8.93 4.93 1.00
CA LEU A 23 -9.63 5.54 -0.12
C LEU A 23 -11.15 5.38 0.04
N GLN A 24 -11.91 6.43 -0.29
CA GLN A 24 -13.37 6.40 -0.22
C GLN A 24 -13.97 6.18 -1.60
N PHE A 25 -14.64 5.06 -1.78
CA PHE A 25 -15.35 4.74 -3.01
C PHE A 25 -16.85 5.06 -2.88
N LYS A 26 -17.48 5.40 -4.00
CA LYS A 26 -18.90 5.67 -4.11
C LYS A 26 -19.73 4.40 -3.89
N ASP A 27 -19.27 3.28 -4.44
CA ASP A 27 -19.92 1.98 -4.39
C ASP A 27 -18.87 0.85 -4.54
N GLU A 28 -19.30 -0.38 -4.28
CA GLU A 28 -18.44 -1.57 -4.40
C GLU A 28 -17.92 -1.78 -5.83
N ALA A 29 -18.68 -1.37 -6.85
CA ALA A 29 -18.26 -1.51 -8.24
C ALA A 29 -17.05 -0.60 -8.55
N GLN A 30 -17.05 0.62 -8.00
CA GLN A 30 -15.92 1.53 -8.12
C GLN A 30 -14.67 0.99 -7.40
N GLU A 31 -14.83 0.39 -6.22
CA GLU A 31 -13.72 -0.25 -5.52
C GLU A 31 -13.16 -1.44 -6.32
N GLN A 32 -14.02 -2.27 -6.90
CA GLN A 32 -13.59 -3.41 -7.74
C GLN A 32 -12.84 -2.93 -8.98
N GLN A 33 -13.33 -1.89 -9.65
CA GLN A 33 -12.65 -1.30 -10.80
C GLN A 33 -11.26 -0.77 -10.41
N PHE A 34 -11.15 -0.12 -9.25
CA PHE A 34 -9.87 0.36 -8.74
C PHE A 34 -8.89 -0.79 -8.47
N ARG A 35 -9.36 -1.88 -7.86
CA ARG A 35 -8.56 -3.09 -7.61
C ARG A 35 -8.05 -3.71 -8.92
N GLN A 36 -8.92 -3.87 -9.91
CA GLN A 36 -8.54 -4.41 -11.22
C GLN A 36 -7.46 -3.56 -11.90
N LEU A 37 -7.66 -2.24 -11.97
CA LEU A 37 -6.69 -1.33 -12.59
C LEU A 37 -5.33 -1.38 -11.89
N THR A 38 -5.32 -1.43 -10.56
CA THR A 38 -4.09 -1.43 -9.77
C THR A 38 -3.35 -2.78 -9.81
N GLU A 39 -4.04 -3.89 -10.08
CA GLU A 39 -3.44 -5.20 -10.33
C GLU A 39 -2.80 -5.31 -11.73
N GLU A 40 -3.41 -4.69 -12.75
CA GLU A 40 -2.91 -4.71 -14.13
C GLU A 40 -1.67 -3.82 -14.31
N LEU A 41 -1.63 -2.67 -13.64
CA LEU A 41 -0.54 -1.70 -13.74
C LEU A 41 0.72 -2.19 -13.01
N ARG A 42 1.84 -2.28 -13.74
CA ARG A 42 3.15 -2.67 -13.18
C ARG A 42 3.90 -1.47 -12.62
N CYS A 43 4.55 -1.66 -11.46
CA CYS A 43 5.46 -0.66 -10.90
C CYS A 43 6.82 -0.69 -11.63
N PRO A 44 7.22 0.37 -12.34
CA PRO A 44 8.46 0.39 -13.15
C PRO A 44 9.76 0.42 -12.32
N LYS A 45 9.66 0.70 -11.01
CA LYS A 45 10.80 0.74 -10.09
C LYS A 45 10.87 -0.47 -9.17
N CYS A 46 9.93 -1.41 -9.31
CA CYS A 46 9.77 -2.54 -8.41
C CYS A 46 10.11 -3.85 -9.11
N GLN A 47 10.19 -4.95 -8.35
CA GLN A 47 10.44 -6.30 -8.88
C GLN A 47 9.23 -6.86 -9.65
N ASN A 48 8.86 -6.26 -10.78
CA ASN A 48 7.74 -6.66 -11.63
C ASN A 48 6.39 -6.85 -10.88
N ASN A 49 6.24 -6.21 -9.73
CA ASN A 49 5.01 -6.23 -8.95
C ASN A 49 3.97 -5.30 -9.57
N SER A 50 2.70 -5.61 -9.35
CA SER A 50 1.62 -4.66 -9.58
C SER A 50 1.78 -3.44 -8.65
N ILE A 51 1.12 -2.33 -8.97
CA ILE A 51 1.05 -1.20 -8.05
C ILE A 51 0.15 -1.50 -6.84
N ALA A 52 -0.74 -2.49 -6.93
CA ALA A 52 -1.49 -3.02 -5.80
C ALA A 52 -0.59 -3.73 -4.77
N ASP A 53 0.36 -4.55 -5.23
CA ASP A 53 1.19 -5.40 -4.37
C ASP A 53 2.49 -4.72 -3.89
N SER A 54 2.91 -3.67 -4.58
CA SER A 54 4.15 -2.98 -4.23
C SER A 54 3.95 -1.96 -3.11
N ASN A 55 4.78 -2.07 -2.06
CA ASN A 55 4.85 -1.10 -0.96
C ASN A 55 5.81 0.07 -1.23
N SER A 56 6.28 0.25 -2.47
CA SER A 56 7.13 1.38 -2.83
C SER A 56 6.36 2.70 -2.81
N MET A 57 7.03 3.81 -2.47
CA MET A 57 6.41 5.16 -2.52
C MET A 57 5.81 5.46 -3.90
N ILE A 58 6.48 5.08 -4.99
CA ILE A 58 5.97 5.30 -6.35
C ILE A 58 4.67 4.53 -6.63
N ALA A 59 4.49 3.34 -6.04
CA ALA A 59 3.25 2.58 -6.20
C ALA A 59 2.09 3.23 -5.44
N THR A 60 2.36 3.84 -4.28
CA THR A 60 1.37 4.67 -3.57
C THR A 60 0.96 5.89 -4.40
N ASP A 61 1.92 6.63 -4.98
CA ASP A 61 1.63 7.78 -5.83
C ASP A 61 0.79 7.38 -7.07
N LEU A 62 1.12 6.25 -7.68
CA LEU A 62 0.37 5.74 -8.84
C LEU A 62 -1.04 5.28 -8.45
N ARG A 63 -1.23 4.62 -7.31
CA ARG A 63 -2.56 4.26 -6.80
C ARG A 63 -3.41 5.50 -6.53
N GLN A 64 -2.82 6.52 -5.92
CA GLN A 64 -3.49 7.80 -5.71
C GLN A 64 -3.89 8.42 -7.05
N LYS A 65 -3.02 8.36 -8.06
CA LYS A 65 -3.32 8.92 -9.37
C LYS A 65 -4.44 8.19 -10.10
N VAL A 66 -4.47 6.86 -10.03
CA VAL A 66 -5.57 6.04 -10.57
C VAL A 66 -6.88 6.43 -9.90
N TYR A 67 -6.88 6.57 -8.58
CA TYR A 67 -8.06 6.99 -7.84
C TYR A 67 -8.57 8.36 -8.30
N GLU A 68 -7.71 9.37 -8.41
CA GLU A 68 -8.09 10.70 -8.92
C GLU A 68 -8.73 10.63 -10.32
N LEU A 69 -8.10 9.88 -11.24
CA LEU A 69 -8.60 9.72 -12.61
C LEU A 69 -9.98 9.04 -12.64
N MET A 70 -10.20 8.05 -11.77
CA MET A 70 -11.50 7.41 -11.63
C MET A 70 -12.57 8.37 -11.12
N GLN A 71 -12.24 9.27 -10.19
CA GLN A 71 -13.15 10.31 -9.70
C GLN A 71 -13.48 11.34 -10.81
N GLU A 72 -12.55 11.58 -11.73
CA GLU A 72 -12.76 12.41 -12.93
C GLU A 72 -13.57 11.70 -14.04
N GLY A 73 -13.92 10.42 -13.86
CA GLY A 73 -14.62 9.61 -14.85
C GLY A 73 -13.74 9.13 -16.01
N LYS A 74 -12.42 9.18 -15.86
CA LYS A 74 -11.46 8.59 -16.79
C LYS A 74 -11.35 7.08 -16.51
N LYS A 75 -11.13 6.30 -17.57
CA LYS A 75 -10.93 4.85 -17.54
C LYS A 75 -9.54 4.54 -18.03
#